data_AF-A0A089IBQ8-F1
#
_entry.id   AF-A0A089IBQ8-F1
#
_cell.length_a   1.000
_cell.length_b   1.000
_cell.length_c   1.000
_cell.angle_alpha   90.00
_cell.angle_beta   90.00
_cell.angle_gamma   90.00
#
_symmetry.space_group_name_H-M   'P 1'
#
loop_
_entity.id
_entity.type
_entity.pdbx_description
1 polymer ?
#
loop_
_entity_poly.entity_id
_entity_poly.type
_entity_poly.pdbx_seq_one_letter_code
_entity_poly.pdbx_strand_id
1 'polypeptide(L)'
;MSTHPISLVETEQHSLAKSIAYHLFPGIIAFLCVLFFTPLLIKSGLTIGLALNLALFLSIVPVQLGLLLYTAKKQTGRFTLEGILPYRQKLPLRQYFIWVPALLGWIILVFFLLEPVGNYLLQYVFNFFPAGFNPAADVLSRYSSGMLLASWASDLILLGIFVPIVEEFYFRGYLLPRLSRYRGASVFINVVLFAVYHFFSPWMAITRIIAIFPMCFIVWRTKNIYVGMAVHVLLNLISSLSQYNLYMG
;
A
#
# COMPACT_ATOMS: atom_id res chain seq x y z
N MET A 1 -6.12 -28.67 -18.82
CA MET A 1 -7.29 -27.83 -18.49
C MET A 1 -6.93 -26.40 -18.85
N SER A 2 -7.63 -25.81 -19.82
CA SER A 2 -7.35 -24.46 -20.30
C SER A 2 -7.58 -23.45 -19.17
N THR A 3 -6.52 -22.71 -18.83
CA THR A 3 -6.59 -21.57 -17.93
C THR A 3 -7.20 -20.40 -18.69
N HIS A 4 -8.52 -20.42 -18.86
CA HIS A 4 -9.23 -19.26 -19.37
C HIS A 4 -9.02 -18.09 -18.39
N PRO A 5 -8.49 -16.93 -18.83
CA PRO A 5 -8.40 -15.78 -17.97
C PRO A 5 -9.81 -15.36 -17.57
N ILE A 6 -10.07 -15.26 -16.26
CA ILE A 6 -11.37 -14.86 -15.74
C ILE A 6 -11.77 -13.53 -16.37
N SER A 7 -12.92 -13.55 -17.04
CA SER A 7 -13.50 -12.36 -17.61
C SER A 7 -14.09 -11.49 -16.49
N LEU A 8 -14.13 -10.17 -16.69
CA LEU A 8 -14.78 -9.27 -15.73
C LEU A 8 -16.26 -9.62 -15.50
N VAL A 9 -16.89 -10.26 -16.47
CA VAL A 9 -18.28 -10.72 -16.43
C VAL A 9 -18.48 -11.83 -15.39
N GLU A 10 -17.48 -12.68 -15.19
CA GLU A 10 -17.49 -13.77 -14.20
C GLU A 10 -17.05 -13.32 -12.80
N THR A 11 -16.57 -12.08 -12.66
CA THR A 11 -16.07 -11.57 -11.38
C THR A 11 -17.23 -11.15 -10.47
N GLU A 12 -17.33 -11.77 -9.29
CA GLU A 12 -18.28 -11.38 -8.24
C GLU A 12 -18.28 -9.86 -8.00
N GLN A 13 -19.46 -9.23 -8.02
CA GLN A 13 -19.58 -7.80 -7.77
C GLN A 13 -19.94 -7.52 -6.31
N HIS A 14 -19.11 -6.73 -5.64
CA HIS A 14 -19.33 -6.35 -4.26
C HIS A 14 -20.39 -5.25 -4.14
N SER A 15 -21.22 -5.33 -3.09
CA SER A 15 -21.97 -4.17 -2.61
C SER A 15 -20.98 -3.12 -2.08
N LEU A 16 -21.42 -1.86 -1.98
CA LEU A 16 -20.57 -0.80 -1.44
C LEU A 16 -20.13 -1.12 0.01
N ALA A 17 -21.05 -1.60 0.84
CA ALA A 17 -20.75 -2.01 2.22
C ALA A 17 -19.69 -3.13 2.29
N LYS A 18 -19.81 -4.15 1.43
CA LYS A 18 -18.81 -5.23 1.35
C LYS A 18 -17.44 -4.69 0.90
N SER A 19 -17.42 -3.80 -0.08
CA SER A 19 -16.18 -3.16 -0.49
C SER A 19 -15.57 -2.32 0.62
N ILE A 20 -16.34 -1.49 1.32
CA ILE A 20 -15.86 -0.72 2.48
C ILE A 20 -15.22 -1.67 3.50
N ALA A 21 -15.93 -2.73 3.90
CA ALA A 21 -15.42 -3.70 4.85
C ALA A 21 -14.09 -4.33 4.41
N TYR A 22 -14.01 -4.83 3.16
CA TYR A 22 -12.79 -5.46 2.65
C TYR A 22 -11.63 -4.47 2.49
N HIS A 23 -11.87 -3.20 2.10
CA HIS A 23 -10.79 -2.23 2.00
C HIS A 23 -10.27 -1.82 3.38
N LEU A 24 -11.17 -1.58 4.34
CA LEU A 24 -10.80 -1.00 5.63
C LEU A 24 -10.33 -2.05 6.65
N PHE A 25 -10.81 -3.30 6.57
CA PHE A 25 -10.49 -4.34 7.55
C PHE A 25 -8.98 -4.57 7.71
N PRO A 26 -8.17 -4.76 6.64
CA PRO A 26 -6.73 -4.91 6.82
C PRO A 26 -6.06 -3.68 7.45
N GLY A 27 -6.63 -2.49 7.21
CA GLY A 27 -6.11 -1.21 7.73
C GLY A 27 -6.40 -1.03 9.21
N ILE A 28 -7.58 -1.45 9.65
CA ILE A 28 -7.95 -1.50 11.06
C ILE A 28 -7.02 -2.44 11.81
N ILE A 29 -6.78 -3.65 11.28
CA ILE A 29 -5.84 -4.60 11.90
C ILE A 29 -4.42 -4.00 11.95
N ALA A 30 -3.94 -3.42 10.86
CA ALA A 30 -2.63 -2.77 10.83
C ALA A 30 -2.51 -1.63 11.85
N PHE A 31 -3.54 -0.78 11.96
CA PHE A 31 -3.56 0.30 12.94
C PHE A 31 -3.54 -0.20 14.39
N LEU A 32 -4.33 -1.22 14.71
CA LEU A 32 -4.31 -1.83 16.04
C LEU A 32 -2.95 -2.49 16.34
N CYS A 33 -2.35 -3.17 15.35
CA CYS A 33 -1.01 -3.73 15.49
C CYS A 33 0.03 -2.63 15.76
N VAL A 34 0.00 -1.52 15.02
CA VAL A 34 0.89 -0.39 15.29
C VAL A 34 0.63 0.18 16.68
N LEU A 35 -0.63 0.40 17.05
CA LEU A 35 -1.00 1.00 18.33
C LEU A 35 -0.50 0.18 19.54
N PHE A 36 -0.59 -1.15 19.48
CA PHE A 36 -0.28 -2.02 20.62
C PHE A 36 1.12 -2.64 20.56
N PHE A 37 1.63 -3.02 19.38
CA PHE A 37 2.91 -3.72 19.27
C PHE A 37 4.09 -2.77 19.13
N THR A 38 3.93 -1.65 18.40
CA THR A 38 5.05 -0.70 18.22
C THR A 38 5.61 -0.18 19.54
N PRO A 39 4.80 0.21 20.56
CA PRO A 39 5.34 0.61 21.86
C PRO A 39 6.14 -0.49 22.58
N LEU A 40 5.75 -1.76 22.43
CA LEU A 40 6.46 -2.89 23.02
C LEU A 40 7.83 -3.11 22.34
N LEU A 41 7.86 -3.02 21.00
CA LEU A 41 9.07 -3.14 20.21
C LEU A 41 10.06 -1.99 20.49
N ILE A 42 9.56 -0.76 20.61
CA ILE A 42 10.38 0.40 21.00
C ILE A 42 10.96 0.19 22.40
N LYS A 43 10.16 -0.30 23.36
CA LYS A 43 10.65 -0.63 24.72
C LYS A 43 11.72 -1.71 24.73
N SER A 44 11.70 -2.65 23.78
CA SER A 44 12.78 -3.64 23.59
C SER A 44 14.04 -3.09 22.91
N GLY A 45 14.08 -1.79 22.61
CA GLY A 45 15.26 -1.12 22.07
C GLY A 45 15.30 -1.00 20.55
N LEU A 46 14.19 -1.23 19.84
CA LEU A 46 14.10 -0.98 18.40
C LEU A 46 13.93 0.52 18.11
N THR A 47 14.33 0.96 16.92
CA THR A 47 13.94 2.27 16.38
C THR A 47 12.44 2.33 16.19
N ILE A 48 11.86 3.53 16.23
CA ILE A 48 10.46 3.76 15.89
C ILE A 48 10.20 3.25 14.47
N GLY A 49 11.10 3.55 13.52
CA GLY A 49 11.01 3.09 12.14
C GLY A 49 10.95 1.55 12.01
N LEU A 50 11.88 0.83 12.63
CA LEU A 50 11.89 -0.63 12.58
C LEU A 50 10.66 -1.24 13.25
N ALA A 51 10.25 -0.69 14.40
CA ALA A 51 9.07 -1.15 15.11
C ALA A 51 7.78 -0.97 14.30
N LEU A 52 7.63 0.17 13.61
CA LEU A 52 6.52 0.42 12.68
C LEU A 52 6.57 -0.52 11.49
N ASN A 53 7.74 -0.69 10.89
CA ASN A 53 7.93 -1.51 9.70
C ASN A 53 7.55 -2.96 9.96
N LEU A 54 8.00 -3.52 11.09
CA LEU A 54 7.63 -4.87 11.51
C LEU A 54 6.12 -4.98 11.80
N ALA A 55 5.54 -4.03 12.55
CA ALA A 55 4.12 -4.05 12.87
C ALA A 55 3.23 -3.99 11.61
N LEU A 56 3.58 -3.15 10.64
CA LEU A 56 2.87 -3.02 9.36
C LEU A 56 3.06 -4.27 8.49
N PHE A 57 4.29 -4.76 8.32
CA PHE A 57 4.55 -5.95 7.53
C PHE A 57 3.83 -7.19 8.07
N LEU A 58 3.96 -7.45 9.39
CA LEU A 58 3.37 -8.62 10.05
C LEU A 58 1.84 -8.56 10.18
N SER A 59 1.23 -7.39 9.95
CA SER A 59 -0.22 -7.24 9.93
C SER A 59 -0.78 -7.25 8.52
N ILE A 60 -0.28 -6.38 7.64
CA ILE A 60 -0.82 -6.15 6.30
C ILE A 60 -0.63 -7.39 5.43
N VAL A 61 0.59 -7.92 5.34
CA VAL A 61 0.91 -9.00 4.41
C VAL A 61 0.13 -10.28 4.75
N PRO A 62 0.14 -10.79 5.99
CA PRO A 62 -0.62 -11.99 6.33
C PRO A 62 -2.13 -11.82 6.17
N VAL A 63 -2.69 -10.67 6.55
CA VAL A 63 -4.15 -10.44 6.44
C VAL A 63 -4.59 -10.39 4.98
N GLN A 64 -3.92 -9.59 4.15
CA GLN A 64 -4.30 -9.44 2.74
C GLN A 64 -4.06 -10.75 1.96
N LEU A 65 -2.89 -11.39 2.11
CA LEU A 65 -2.65 -12.70 1.48
C LEU A 65 -3.59 -13.77 2.01
N GLY A 66 -3.87 -13.79 3.31
CA GLY A 66 -4.81 -14.73 3.92
C GLY A 66 -6.21 -14.60 3.32
N LEU A 67 -6.72 -13.37 3.17
CA LEU A 67 -8.01 -13.11 2.53
C LEU A 67 -8.04 -13.52 1.05
N LEU A 68 -6.95 -13.27 0.31
CA LEU A 68 -6.81 -13.68 -1.08
C LEU A 68 -6.79 -15.21 -1.22
N LEU A 69 -5.96 -15.88 -0.42
CA LEU A 69 -5.80 -17.33 -0.44
C LEU A 69 -7.05 -18.06 0.05
N TYR A 70 -7.73 -17.54 1.07
CA TYR A 70 -9.03 -18.04 1.50
C TYR A 70 -10.06 -17.92 0.37
N THR A 71 -10.12 -16.76 -0.30
CA THR A 71 -11.05 -16.58 -1.43
C THR A 71 -10.70 -17.50 -2.59
N ALA A 72 -9.42 -17.63 -2.93
CA ALA A 72 -8.95 -18.55 -3.96
C ALA A 72 -9.39 -19.97 -3.65
N LYS A 73 -9.15 -20.45 -2.42
CA LYS A 73 -9.56 -21.79 -2.00
C LYS A 73 -11.07 -22.00 -2.15
N LYS A 74 -11.87 -21.00 -1.79
CA LYS A 74 -13.34 -21.06 -1.90
C LYS A 74 -13.83 -21.06 -3.35
N GLN A 75 -13.19 -20.30 -4.24
CA GLN A 75 -13.64 -20.12 -5.63
C GLN A 75 -13.08 -21.18 -6.59
N THR A 76 -11.84 -21.61 -6.41
CA THR A 76 -11.12 -22.49 -7.35
C THR A 76 -10.72 -23.83 -6.74
N GLY A 77 -10.91 -24.02 -5.43
CA GLY A 77 -10.47 -25.22 -4.71
C GLY A 77 -8.97 -25.26 -4.40
N ARG A 78 -8.18 -24.25 -4.80
CA ARG A 78 -6.71 -24.22 -4.68
C ARG A 78 -6.20 -22.96 -3.97
N PHE A 79 -5.08 -23.08 -3.26
CA PHE A 79 -4.38 -21.95 -2.65
C PHE A 79 -3.46 -21.24 -3.66
N THR A 80 -4.06 -20.66 -4.71
CA THR A 80 -3.33 -19.92 -5.76
C THR A 80 -4.07 -18.64 -6.13
N LEU A 81 -3.33 -17.59 -6.43
CA LEU A 81 -3.90 -16.32 -6.90
C LEU A 81 -4.35 -16.41 -8.38
N GLU A 82 -3.99 -17.50 -9.07
CA GLU A 82 -4.50 -17.79 -10.41
C GLU A 82 -6.01 -17.96 -10.38
N GLY A 83 -6.69 -17.25 -11.29
CA GLY A 83 -8.15 -17.30 -11.35
C GLY A 83 -8.85 -16.55 -10.21
N ILE A 84 -8.22 -15.56 -9.57
CA ILE A 84 -8.97 -14.60 -8.74
C ILE A 84 -8.61 -13.12 -9.01
N LEU A 85 -7.54 -12.88 -9.77
CA LEU A 85 -7.02 -11.55 -10.12
C LEU A 85 -7.17 -11.28 -11.63
N PRO A 86 -8.32 -10.77 -12.10
CA PRO A 86 -8.58 -10.57 -13.53
C PRO A 86 -7.72 -9.46 -14.18
N TYR A 87 -7.11 -8.56 -13.39
CA TYR A 87 -6.30 -7.45 -13.92
C TYR A 87 -4.84 -7.85 -14.18
N ARG A 88 -4.62 -8.97 -14.85
CA ARG A 88 -3.29 -9.48 -15.23
C ARG A 88 -3.10 -9.53 -16.76
N GLN A 89 -3.81 -8.68 -17.51
CA GLN A 89 -3.69 -8.62 -18.97
C GLN A 89 -2.28 -8.20 -19.38
N LYS A 90 -1.78 -8.77 -20.50
CA LYS A 90 -0.47 -8.40 -21.03
C LYS A 90 -0.52 -6.96 -21.55
N LEU A 91 0.51 -6.18 -21.23
CA LEU A 91 0.70 -4.83 -21.74
C LEU A 91 2.01 -4.79 -22.55
N PRO A 92 2.05 -4.15 -23.73
CA PRO A 92 3.29 -4.00 -24.49
C PRO A 92 4.37 -3.29 -23.67
N LEU A 93 5.62 -3.75 -23.77
CA LEU A 93 6.72 -3.22 -22.96
C LEU A 93 6.92 -1.70 -23.11
N ARG A 94 6.70 -1.17 -24.33
CA ARG A 94 6.75 0.27 -24.61
C ARG A 94 5.81 1.09 -23.72
N GLN A 95 4.64 0.54 -23.36
CA GLN A 95 3.71 1.23 -22.48
C GLN A 95 4.21 1.29 -21.04
N TYR A 96 5.01 0.33 -20.56
CA TYR A 96 5.65 0.45 -19.25
C TYR A 96 6.67 1.61 -19.24
N PHE A 97 7.48 1.75 -20.29
CA PHE A 97 8.44 2.84 -20.43
C PHE A 97 7.80 4.23 -20.51
N ILE A 98 6.51 4.31 -20.85
CA ILE A 98 5.74 5.56 -20.84
C ILE A 98 5.04 5.76 -19.50
N TRP A 99 4.23 4.78 -19.08
CA TRP A 99 3.36 4.93 -17.92
C TRP A 99 4.12 4.93 -16.60
N VAL A 100 5.14 4.08 -16.43
CA VAL A 100 5.85 3.98 -15.16
C VAL A 100 6.56 5.30 -14.83
N PRO A 101 7.38 5.90 -15.72
CA PRO A 101 8.01 7.19 -15.43
C PRO A 101 7.01 8.34 -15.27
N ALA A 102 5.98 8.40 -16.13
CA ALA A 102 4.98 9.47 -16.05
C ALA A 102 4.18 9.44 -14.74
N LEU A 103 3.74 8.26 -14.31
CA LEU A 103 3.00 8.09 -13.06
C LEU A 103 3.90 8.31 -11.85
N LEU A 104 5.14 7.82 -11.90
CA LEU A 104 6.11 8.04 -10.83
C LEU A 104 6.42 9.53 -10.64
N GLY A 105 6.67 10.24 -11.75
CA GLY A 105 6.89 11.70 -11.74
C GLY A 105 5.68 12.46 -11.20
N TRP A 106 4.46 12.08 -11.61
CA TRP A 106 3.21 12.64 -11.06
C TRP A 106 3.12 12.45 -9.55
N ILE A 107 3.31 11.22 -9.07
CA ILE A 107 3.18 10.91 -7.64
C ILE A 107 4.21 11.70 -6.84
N ILE A 108 5.48 11.68 -7.25
CA ILE A 108 6.55 12.44 -6.58
C ILE A 108 6.21 13.93 -6.52
N LEU A 109 5.75 14.51 -7.65
CA LEU A 109 5.34 15.91 -7.71
C LEU A 109 4.19 16.22 -6.73
N VAL A 110 3.15 15.39 -6.70
CA VAL A 110 2.00 15.61 -5.80
C VAL A 110 2.42 15.51 -4.33
N PHE A 111 3.24 14.51 -3.97
CA PHE A 111 3.73 14.38 -2.61
C PHE A 111 4.59 15.57 -2.19
N PHE A 112 5.46 16.05 -3.08
CA PHE A 112 6.28 17.24 -2.83
C PHE A 112 5.41 18.50 -2.65
N LEU A 113 4.47 18.76 -3.57
CA LEU A 113 3.64 19.97 -3.50
C LEU A 113 2.66 19.97 -2.31
N LEU A 114 2.20 18.80 -1.88
CA LEU A 114 1.23 18.68 -0.79
C LEU A 114 1.85 18.31 0.57
N GLU A 115 3.17 18.22 0.66
CA GLU A 115 3.87 18.03 1.93
C GLU A 115 3.46 19.08 2.99
N PRO A 116 3.39 20.40 2.68
CA PRO A 116 2.95 21.39 3.66
C PRO A 116 1.53 21.16 4.18
N VAL A 117 0.64 20.63 3.32
CA VAL A 117 -0.74 20.30 3.71
C VAL A 117 -0.75 19.12 4.68
N GLY A 118 0.03 18.08 4.41
CA GLY A 118 0.18 16.94 5.31
C GLY A 118 0.71 17.34 6.68
N ASN A 119 1.75 18.19 6.70
CA ASN A 119 2.35 18.71 7.93
C ASN A 119 1.37 19.60 8.72
N TYR A 120 0.62 20.47 8.04
CA TYR A 120 -0.43 21.28 8.65
C TYR A 120 -1.51 20.40 9.30
N LEU A 121 -2.00 19.38 8.57
CA LEU A 121 -2.99 18.46 9.10
C LEU A 121 -2.45 17.68 10.31
N LEU A 122 -1.21 17.19 10.25
CA LEU A 122 -0.57 16.51 11.37
C LEU A 122 -0.48 17.42 12.61
N GLN A 123 -0.06 18.68 12.44
CA GLN A 123 0.17 19.61 13.54
C GLN A 123 -1.12 20.17 14.17
N TYR A 124 -2.16 20.43 13.37
CA TYR A 124 -3.34 21.15 13.85
C TYR A 124 -4.60 20.29 13.96
N VAL A 125 -4.69 19.21 13.18
CA VAL A 125 -5.88 18.32 13.15
C VAL A 125 -5.59 16.99 13.82
N PHE A 126 -4.43 16.39 13.56
CA PHE A 126 -4.03 15.06 14.04
C PHE A 126 -2.95 15.09 15.12
N ASN A 127 -2.78 16.21 15.84
CA ASN A 127 -1.75 16.34 16.89
C ASN A 127 -1.92 15.40 18.09
N PHE A 128 -3.09 14.79 18.23
CA PHE A 128 -3.36 13.76 19.23
C PHE A 128 -2.75 12.40 18.87
N PHE A 129 -2.24 12.21 17.64
CA PHE A 129 -1.57 10.95 17.27
C PHE A 129 -0.28 10.77 18.07
N PRO A 130 -0.01 9.59 18.63
CA PRO A 130 1.21 9.36 19.41
C PRO A 130 2.46 9.53 18.56
N ALA A 131 3.52 10.12 19.13
CA ALA A 131 4.80 10.33 18.43
C ALA A 131 5.42 9.03 17.87
N GLY A 132 5.11 7.87 18.48
CA GLY A 132 5.53 6.55 17.99
C GLY A 132 4.96 6.15 16.61
N PHE A 133 4.03 6.93 16.04
CA PHE A 133 3.56 6.77 14.66
C PHE A 133 4.41 7.56 13.64
N ASN A 134 5.35 8.37 14.12
CA ASN A 134 6.22 9.20 13.28
C ASN A 134 7.69 8.78 13.45
N PRO A 135 8.29 8.07 12.48
CA PRO A 135 9.72 7.74 12.51
C PRO A 135 10.63 8.96 12.70
N ALA A 136 10.22 10.14 12.21
CA ALA A 136 11.00 11.36 12.34
C ALA A 136 11.04 11.92 13.78
N ALA A 137 10.23 11.38 14.69
CA ALA A 137 10.29 11.72 16.11
C ALA A 137 11.38 10.95 16.87
N ASP A 138 12.07 10.00 16.23
CA ASP A 138 13.11 9.20 16.87
C ASP A 138 14.45 9.94 16.96
N VAL A 139 15.21 9.68 18.02
CA VAL A 139 16.56 10.25 18.20
C VAL A 139 17.57 9.21 17.75
N LEU A 140 17.92 9.24 16.45
CA LEU A 140 18.70 8.17 15.81
C LEU A 140 20.10 7.97 16.41
N SER A 141 20.72 9.01 16.98
CA SER A 141 22.07 8.96 17.57
C SER A 141 22.18 8.04 18.79
N ARG A 142 21.07 7.58 19.37
CA ARG A 142 21.06 6.63 20.50
C ARG A 142 21.24 5.17 20.10
N TYR A 143 21.20 4.86 18.80
CA TYR A 143 21.21 3.50 18.29
C TYR A 143 22.57 3.10 17.74
N SER A 144 22.87 1.81 17.79
CA SER A 144 24.03 1.26 17.10
C SER A 144 23.83 1.30 15.58
N SER A 145 24.93 1.36 14.83
CA SER A 145 24.89 1.30 13.36
C SER A 145 24.16 0.06 12.84
N GLY A 146 24.26 -1.07 13.56
CA GLY A 146 23.52 -2.29 13.22
C GLY A 146 22.00 -2.14 13.33
N MET A 147 21.51 -1.42 14.34
CA MET A 147 20.08 -1.14 14.51
C MET A 147 19.56 -0.15 13.46
N LEU A 148 20.35 0.88 13.13
CA LEU A 148 20.03 1.81 12.05
C LEU A 148 20.01 1.11 10.69
N LEU A 149 20.95 0.19 10.44
CA LEU A 149 20.94 -0.67 9.26
C LEU A 149 19.74 -1.59 9.20
N ALA A 150 19.36 -2.23 10.32
CA ALA A 150 18.16 -3.04 10.37
C ALA A 150 16.90 -2.21 10.07
N SER A 151 16.80 -0.99 10.64
CA SER A 151 15.69 -0.07 10.38
C SER A 151 15.59 0.29 8.90
N TRP A 152 16.68 0.77 8.30
CA TRP A 152 16.72 1.14 6.89
C TRP A 152 16.48 -0.06 5.96
N ALA A 153 17.11 -1.21 6.21
CA ALA A 153 16.92 -2.42 5.41
C ALA A 153 15.48 -2.95 5.51
N SER A 154 14.85 -2.84 6.68
CA SER A 154 13.44 -3.21 6.84
C SER A 154 12.51 -2.30 6.02
N ASP A 155 12.80 -1.00 5.95
CA ASP A 155 12.05 -0.06 5.12
C ASP A 155 12.19 -0.42 3.65
N LEU A 156 13.44 -0.59 3.18
CA LEU A 156 13.74 -0.94 1.80
C LEU A 156 13.10 -2.27 1.35
N ILE A 157 13.20 -3.32 2.17
CA ILE A 157 12.78 -4.67 1.78
C ILE A 157 11.29 -4.88 2.08
N LEU A 158 10.88 -4.69 3.33
CA LEU A 158 9.53 -5.04 3.77
C LEU A 158 8.51 -4.04 3.20
N LEU A 159 8.78 -2.74 3.33
CA LEU A 159 7.85 -1.67 2.95
C LEU A 159 8.09 -1.21 1.51
N GLY A 160 9.33 -1.30 1.04
CA GLY A 160 9.72 -0.95 -0.32
C GLY A 160 9.29 -1.97 -1.37
N ILE A 161 9.25 -3.27 -1.02
CA ILE A 161 9.01 -4.35 -1.99
C ILE A 161 7.79 -5.20 -1.59
N PHE A 162 7.82 -5.83 -0.42
CA PHE A 162 6.82 -6.86 -0.11
C PHE A 162 5.41 -6.30 0.08
N VAL A 163 5.25 -5.28 0.93
CA VAL A 163 3.95 -4.64 1.18
C VAL A 163 3.32 -4.11 -0.12
N PRO A 164 3.97 -3.28 -0.94
CA PRO A 164 3.34 -2.73 -2.15
C PRO A 164 2.95 -3.81 -3.17
N ILE A 165 3.73 -4.90 -3.30
CA ILE A 165 3.35 -6.03 -4.16
C ILE A 165 2.03 -6.68 -3.69
N VAL A 166 1.92 -6.96 -2.40
CA VAL A 166 0.73 -7.59 -1.81
C VAL A 166 -0.47 -6.65 -1.90
N GLU A 167 -0.27 -5.37 -1.64
CA GLU A 167 -1.32 -4.35 -1.78
C GLU A 167 -1.83 -4.23 -3.21
N GLU A 168 -0.96 -4.29 -4.23
CA GLU A 168 -1.41 -4.26 -5.62
C GLU A 168 -2.21 -5.51 -6.00
N PHE A 169 -1.82 -6.69 -5.51
CA PHE A 169 -2.65 -7.89 -5.67
C PHE A 169 -4.02 -7.73 -5.02
N TYR A 170 -4.06 -7.14 -3.81
CA TYR A 170 -5.29 -7.00 -3.03
C TYR A 170 -6.20 -5.89 -3.58
N PHE A 171 -5.73 -4.65 -3.60
CA PHE A 171 -6.56 -3.49 -3.93
C PHE A 171 -6.87 -3.40 -5.42
N ARG A 172 -5.88 -3.61 -6.29
CA ARG A 172 -6.05 -3.40 -7.74
C ARG A 172 -6.33 -4.71 -8.48
N GLY A 173 -5.72 -5.80 -8.01
CA GLY A 173 -5.93 -7.13 -8.58
C GLY A 173 -7.25 -7.76 -8.16
N TYR A 174 -7.65 -7.62 -6.90
CA TYR A 174 -8.82 -8.31 -6.35
C TYR A 174 -10.01 -7.39 -6.11
N LEU A 175 -9.85 -6.25 -5.42
CA LEU A 175 -10.98 -5.40 -5.02
C LEU A 175 -11.50 -4.51 -6.15
N LEU A 176 -10.62 -3.85 -6.90
CA LEU A 176 -11.01 -2.94 -7.98
C LEU A 176 -11.89 -3.61 -9.07
N PRO A 177 -11.61 -4.85 -9.54
CA PRO A 177 -12.49 -5.55 -10.47
C PRO A 177 -13.90 -5.84 -9.92
N ARG A 178 -14.02 -6.04 -8.61
CA ARG A 178 -15.28 -6.33 -7.91
C ARG A 178 -16.14 -5.08 -7.70
N LEU A 179 -15.62 -3.91 -8.05
CA LEU A 179 -16.34 -2.64 -8.11
C LEU A 179 -16.88 -2.32 -9.51
N SER A 180 -16.64 -3.14 -10.53
CA SER A 180 -16.92 -2.81 -11.94
C SER A 180 -18.35 -2.35 -12.24
N ARG A 181 -19.35 -2.77 -11.45
CA ARG A 181 -20.74 -2.28 -11.51
C ARG A 181 -20.86 -0.75 -11.38
N TYR A 182 -19.88 -0.09 -10.74
CA TYR A 182 -19.82 1.37 -10.57
C TYR A 182 -19.07 2.08 -11.72
N ARG A 183 -18.66 1.36 -12.77
CA ARG A 183 -18.01 1.91 -13.98
C ARG A 183 -16.82 2.80 -13.63
N GLY A 184 -16.75 4.04 -14.13
CA GLY A 184 -15.66 4.97 -13.84
C GLY A 184 -15.52 5.32 -12.35
N ALA A 185 -16.61 5.30 -11.58
CA ALA A 185 -16.57 5.56 -10.14
C ALA A 185 -15.84 4.46 -9.35
N SER A 186 -15.63 3.26 -9.93
CA SER A 186 -14.84 2.18 -9.32
C SER A 186 -13.44 2.65 -8.92
N VAL A 187 -12.80 3.47 -9.77
CA VAL A 187 -11.46 4.00 -9.52
C VAL A 187 -11.50 4.95 -8.32
N PHE A 188 -12.45 5.88 -8.31
CA PHE A 188 -12.59 6.83 -7.20
C PHE A 188 -12.88 6.14 -5.87
N ILE A 189 -13.84 5.21 -5.85
CA ILE A 189 -14.18 4.42 -4.64
C ILE A 189 -12.95 3.66 -4.14
N ASN A 190 -12.23 2.97 -5.03
CA ASN A 190 -11.04 2.20 -4.65
C ASN A 190 -9.94 3.10 -4.08
N VAL A 191 -9.68 4.25 -4.70
CA VAL A 191 -8.62 5.18 -4.27
C VAL A 191 -8.96 5.84 -2.93
N VAL A 192 -10.21 6.29 -2.74
CA VAL A 192 -10.65 6.87 -1.48
C VAL A 192 -10.56 5.84 -0.34
N LEU A 193 -11.08 4.64 -0.57
CA LEU A 193 -11.01 3.58 0.46
C LEU A 193 -9.57 3.13 0.73
N PHE A 194 -8.70 3.10 -0.28
CA PHE A 194 -7.26 2.85 -0.10
C PHE A 194 -6.57 3.95 0.71
N ALA A 195 -6.93 5.22 0.50
CA ALA A 195 -6.39 6.32 1.29
C ALA A 195 -6.85 6.24 2.76
N VAL A 196 -8.13 5.93 3.01
CA VAL A 196 -8.67 5.75 4.37
C VAL A 196 -8.13 4.50 5.07
N TYR A 197 -7.83 3.44 4.30
CA TYR A 197 -7.17 2.23 4.80
C TYR A 197 -5.85 2.54 5.56
N HIS A 198 -5.18 3.65 5.25
CA HIS A 198 -3.98 4.11 5.95
C HIS A 198 -4.31 4.83 7.28
N PHE A 199 -5.04 4.18 8.17
CA PHE A 199 -5.40 4.72 9.50
C PHE A 199 -4.20 5.14 10.35
N PHE A 200 -3.00 4.62 10.06
CA PHE A 200 -1.75 4.99 10.74
C PHE A 200 -1.12 6.31 10.24
N SER A 201 -1.67 6.93 9.20
CA SER A 201 -1.21 8.22 8.67
C SER A 201 -2.35 9.00 7.97
N PRO A 202 -3.44 9.32 8.68
CA PRO A 202 -4.64 9.91 8.09
C PRO A 202 -4.41 11.31 7.52
N TRP A 203 -3.42 12.06 8.03
CA TRP A 203 -3.05 13.39 7.51
C TRP A 203 -2.59 13.36 6.05
N MET A 204 -2.17 12.19 5.53
CA MET A 204 -1.76 12.02 4.13
C MET A 204 -2.92 11.61 3.19
N ALA A 205 -4.15 11.48 3.69
CA ALA A 205 -5.27 10.95 2.91
C ALA A 205 -5.53 11.75 1.62
N ILE A 206 -5.55 13.08 1.70
CA ILE A 206 -5.79 13.97 0.54
C ILE A 206 -4.68 13.78 -0.50
N THR A 207 -3.41 13.83 -0.06
CA THR A 207 -2.25 13.62 -0.91
C THR A 207 -2.30 12.26 -1.62
N ARG A 208 -2.61 11.17 -0.89
CA ARG A 208 -2.74 9.83 -1.47
C ARG A 208 -3.87 9.75 -2.49
N ILE A 209 -5.02 10.38 -2.24
CA ILE A 209 -6.13 10.37 -3.20
C ILE A 209 -5.68 10.97 -4.53
N ILE A 210 -5.06 12.15 -4.50
CA ILE A 210 -4.64 12.86 -5.72
C ILE A 210 -3.48 12.14 -6.41
N ALA A 211 -2.49 11.69 -5.64
CA ALA A 211 -1.29 11.05 -6.18
C ALA A 211 -1.60 9.70 -6.85
N ILE A 212 -2.41 8.86 -6.19
CA ILE A 212 -2.64 7.47 -6.61
C ILE A 212 -3.75 7.36 -7.67
N PHE A 213 -4.62 8.36 -7.80
CA PHE A 213 -5.76 8.30 -8.71
C PHE A 213 -5.35 8.00 -10.17
N PRO A 214 -4.37 8.70 -10.79
CA PRO A 214 -3.97 8.39 -12.17
C PRO A 214 -3.39 6.98 -12.33
N MET A 215 -2.61 6.50 -11.37
CA MET A 215 -2.06 5.14 -11.40
C MET A 215 -3.19 4.10 -11.37
N CYS A 216 -4.13 4.26 -10.45
CA CYS A 216 -5.29 3.37 -10.35
C CYS A 216 -6.16 3.42 -11.61
N PHE A 217 -6.32 4.61 -12.21
CA PHE A 217 -7.02 4.77 -13.49
C PHE A 217 -6.33 4.00 -14.62
N ILE A 218 -5.00 4.11 -14.76
CA ILE A 218 -4.25 3.37 -15.79
C ILE A 218 -4.36 1.86 -15.58
N VAL A 219 -4.24 1.37 -14.34
CA VAL A 219 -4.46 -0.05 -14.01
C VAL A 219 -5.88 -0.48 -14.37
N TRP A 220 -6.89 0.35 -14.06
CA TRP A 220 -8.29 0.07 -14.42
C TRP A 220 -8.52 0.07 -15.93
N ARG A 221 -7.88 0.96 -16.71
CA ARG A 221 -8.04 1.02 -18.17
C ARG A 221 -7.34 -0.12 -18.88
N THR A 222 -6.12 -0.43 -18.45
CA THR A 222 -5.25 -1.44 -19.06
C THR A 222 -5.51 -2.85 -18.54
N LYS A 223 -6.23 -2.97 -17.41
CA LYS A 223 -6.47 -4.24 -16.71
C LYS A 223 -5.15 -4.96 -16.40
N ASN A 224 -4.13 -4.19 -16.03
CA ASN A 224 -2.79 -4.67 -15.74
C ASN A 224 -2.30 -4.07 -14.43
N ILE A 225 -2.20 -4.91 -13.39
CA ILE A 225 -1.69 -4.52 -12.07
C ILE A 225 -0.17 -4.31 -12.05
N TYR A 226 0.57 -4.85 -13.01
CA TYR A 226 2.03 -4.80 -12.99
C TYR A 226 2.57 -3.39 -13.24
N VAL A 227 1.84 -2.54 -13.97
CA VAL A 227 2.16 -1.11 -14.07
C VAL A 227 2.06 -0.43 -12.71
N GLY A 228 0.96 -0.65 -11.98
CA GLY A 228 0.76 -0.13 -10.62
C GLY A 228 1.83 -0.65 -9.67
N MET A 229 2.13 -1.96 -9.73
CA MET A 229 3.17 -2.61 -8.93
C MET A 229 4.55 -2.05 -9.17
N ALA A 230 4.93 -1.84 -10.44
CA ALA A 230 6.22 -1.22 -10.76
C ALA A 230 6.30 0.20 -10.19
N VAL A 231 5.28 1.03 -10.40
CA VAL A 231 5.24 2.41 -9.87
C VAL A 231 5.30 2.43 -8.35
N HIS A 232 4.50 1.59 -7.69
CA HIS A 232 4.38 1.55 -6.23
C HIS A 232 5.68 1.06 -5.56
N VAL A 233 6.28 -0.02 -6.07
CA VAL A 233 7.58 -0.50 -5.59
C VAL A 233 8.67 0.54 -5.83
N LEU A 234 8.75 1.12 -7.03
CA LEU A 234 9.77 2.13 -7.32
C LEU A 234 9.62 3.39 -6.45
N LEU A 235 8.39 3.84 -6.21
CA LEU A 235 8.13 4.97 -5.32
C LEU A 235 8.66 4.69 -3.91
N ASN A 236 8.31 3.54 -3.33
CA ASN A 236 8.73 3.22 -1.98
C ASN A 236 10.25 3.00 -1.91
N LEU A 237 10.86 2.35 -2.92
CA LEU A 237 12.32 2.20 -3.00
C LEU A 237 13.03 3.56 -3.09
N ILE A 238 12.55 4.49 -3.90
CA ILE A 238 13.12 5.85 -3.98
C ILE A 238 13.01 6.55 -2.62
N SER A 239 11.87 6.45 -1.95
CA SER A 239 11.68 6.98 -0.60
C SER A 239 12.70 6.38 0.38
N SER A 240 12.80 5.05 0.46
CA SER A 240 13.74 4.37 1.37
C SER A 240 15.21 4.71 1.06
N LEU A 241 15.58 4.77 -0.23
CA LEU A 241 16.93 5.14 -0.66
C LEU A 241 17.27 6.59 -0.29
N SER A 242 16.30 7.52 -0.43
CA SER A 242 16.50 8.93 -0.05
C SER A 242 16.80 9.12 1.43
N GLN A 243 16.36 8.17 2.27
CA GLN A 243 16.61 8.18 3.71
C GLN A 243 17.94 7.53 4.11
N TYR A 244 18.71 6.95 3.18
CA TYR A 244 19.95 6.24 3.52
C TYR A 244 20.93 7.10 4.33
N ASN A 245 21.18 8.34 3.90
CA ASN A 245 22.09 9.26 4.60
C ASN A 245 21.59 9.64 5.99
N LEU A 246 20.28 9.61 6.24
CA LEU A 246 19.72 9.85 7.57
C LEU A 246 20.07 8.72 8.55
N TYR A 247 20.12 7.47 8.07
CA TYR A 247 20.44 6.31 8.91
C TYR A 247 21.93 5.99 8.99
N MET A 248 22.73 6.38 7.98
CA MET A 248 24.13 5.95 7.82
C MET A 248 25.15 7.09 7.83
N GLY A 249 24.69 8.33 7.76
CA GLY A 249 25.53 9.54 7.72
C GLY A 249 25.98 10.01 9.09
#